data_AF-A0A1G0XPP5-F1
#
_entry.id   AF-A0A1G0XPP5-F1
#
_cell.length_a   1.000
_cell.length_b   1.000
_cell.length_c   1.000
_cell.angle_alpha   90.00
_cell.angle_beta   90.00
_cell.angle_gamma   90.00
#
_symmetry.space_group_name_H-M   'P 1'
#
loop_
_entity.id
_entity.type
_entity.pdbx_description
1 polymer ?
#
loop_
_entity_poly.entity_id
_entity_poly.type
_entity_poly.pdbx_seq_one_letter_code
_entity_poly.pdbx_strand_id
1 'polypeptide(L)'
;MTSNLESASDSKQFSATEEAAELLRIYEGNMAKCLDLLTQQFGVIQGRSQLLLTLGTVALTITGFSGPKIAESSAFSRLSMTAGILLVLISMVLTLIGTLGIRWATQFRAPTPVETLTEIITYRNRKTKLYEAEMFFLVTGLVFYVASVIAFFLHS
;
A
#
# COMPACT_ATOMS: atom_id res chain seq x y z
N MET A 1 -38.95 -0.89 28.28
CA MET A 1 -37.58 -0.43 28.61
C MET A 1 -36.78 -1.70 28.85
N THR A 2 -35.89 -2.20 28.00
CA THR A 2 -34.98 -1.56 27.03
C THR A 2 -34.73 -2.56 25.89
N SER A 3 -35.43 -2.36 24.76
CA SER A 3 -35.11 -2.98 23.46
C SER A 3 -34.25 -1.97 22.71
N ASN A 4 -32.95 -1.98 22.98
CA ASN A 4 -31.94 -1.24 22.24
C ASN A 4 -30.62 -1.72 22.82
N LEU A 5 -29.90 -2.55 22.09
CA LEU A 5 -28.44 -2.53 21.99
C LEU A 5 -28.04 -3.58 20.94
N GLU A 6 -27.31 -3.11 19.95
CA GLU A 6 -26.45 -3.89 19.05
C GLU A 6 -27.16 -4.64 17.91
N SER A 7 -27.75 -3.84 17.01
CA SER A 7 -27.59 -4.13 15.59
C SER A 7 -26.09 -4.17 15.30
N ALA A 8 -25.51 -5.37 15.28
CA ALA A 8 -24.24 -5.62 14.64
C ALA A 8 -24.35 -5.05 13.22
N SER A 9 -23.71 -3.90 13.02
CA SER A 9 -23.41 -3.34 11.71
C SER A 9 -22.52 -4.37 11.03
N ASP A 10 -23.17 -5.35 10.40
CA ASP A 10 -22.57 -6.31 9.49
C ASP A 10 -21.92 -5.45 8.41
N SER A 11 -20.60 -5.21 8.54
CA SER A 11 -19.81 -4.44 7.60
C SER A 11 -19.66 -5.27 6.33
N LYS A 12 -20.78 -5.44 5.62
CA LYS A 12 -20.86 -6.19 4.39
C LYS A 12 -19.99 -5.45 3.40
N GLN A 13 -18.80 -5.99 3.18
CA GLN A 13 -17.85 -5.44 2.24
C GLN A 13 -18.52 -5.53 0.87
N PHE A 14 -19.02 -4.41 0.35
CA PHE A 14 -19.72 -4.37 -0.91
C PHE A 14 -18.86 -5.03 -1.99
N SER A 15 -19.45 -5.95 -2.74
CA SER A 15 -18.83 -6.44 -3.97
C SER A 15 -18.58 -5.24 -4.89
N ALA A 16 -17.55 -5.30 -5.74
CA ALA A 16 -17.22 -4.19 -6.65
C ALA A 16 -18.41 -3.73 -7.51
N THR A 17 -19.31 -4.66 -7.85
CA THR A 17 -20.54 -4.39 -8.60
C THR A 17 -21.61 -3.71 -7.75
N GLU A 18 -21.74 -4.08 -6.47
CA GLU A 18 -22.68 -3.45 -5.54
C GLU A 18 -22.22 -2.03 -5.21
N GLU A 19 -20.90 -1.85 -5.00
CA GLU A 19 -20.30 -0.54 -4.79
C GLU A 19 -20.49 0.37 -6.03
N ALA A 20 -20.32 -0.18 -7.25
CA ALA A 20 -20.56 0.55 -8.49
C ALA A 20 -22.03 0.99 -8.64
N ALA A 21 -22.97 0.09 -8.35
CA ALA A 21 -24.40 0.38 -8.40
C ALA A 21 -24.80 1.44 -7.36
N GLU A 22 -24.24 1.35 -6.14
CA GLU A 22 -24.51 2.31 -5.08
C GLU A 22 -23.88 3.69 -5.37
N LEU A 23 -22.66 3.74 -5.91
CA LEU A 23 -22.04 4.97 -6.40
C LEU A 23 -22.92 5.66 -7.44
N LEU A 24 -23.43 4.90 -8.41
CA LEU A 24 -24.31 5.42 -9.45
C LEU A 24 -25.64 5.92 -8.86
N ARG A 25 -26.17 5.24 -7.84
CA ARG A 25 -27.38 5.66 -7.11
C ARG A 25 -27.16 6.96 -6.34
N ILE A 26 -26.05 7.09 -5.61
CA ILE A 26 -25.69 8.28 -4.81
C ILE A 26 -25.53 9.51 -5.69
N TYR A 27 -24.92 9.35 -6.86
CA TYR A 27 -24.68 10.46 -7.79
C TYR A 27 -25.75 10.58 -8.89
N GLU A 28 -26.91 9.92 -8.74
CA GLU A 28 -28.06 10.02 -9.65
C GLU A 28 -27.69 9.73 -11.13
N GLY A 29 -26.82 8.74 -11.37
CA GLY A 29 -26.36 8.40 -12.72
C GLY A 29 -25.23 9.27 -13.26
N ASN A 30 -24.73 10.24 -12.48
CA ASN A 30 -23.65 11.11 -12.92
C ASN A 30 -22.29 10.39 -12.91
N MET A 31 -21.95 9.79 -14.05
CA MET A 31 -20.71 9.05 -14.27
C MET A 31 -19.46 9.92 -14.06
N ALA A 32 -19.50 11.21 -14.43
CA ALA A 32 -18.35 12.10 -14.28
C ALA A 32 -17.97 12.30 -12.81
N LYS A 33 -18.97 12.50 -11.93
CA LYS A 33 -18.74 12.59 -10.47
C LYS A 33 -18.23 11.28 -9.88
N CYS A 34 -18.76 10.14 -10.34
CA CYS A 34 -18.29 8.83 -9.90
C CYS A 34 -16.81 8.60 -10.27
N LEU A 35 -16.43 8.95 -11.49
CA LEU A 35 -15.05 8.85 -11.97
C LEU A 35 -14.11 9.81 -11.24
N ASP A 36 -14.56 11.03 -10.94
CA ASP A 36 -13.78 12.01 -10.18
C ASP A 36 -13.47 11.49 -8.77
N LEU A 37 -14.48 10.97 -8.06
CA LEU A 37 -14.28 10.35 -6.74
C LEU A 37 -13.32 9.16 -6.80
N LEU A 38 -13.47 8.26 -7.79
CA LEU A 38 -12.55 7.13 -7.95
C LEU A 38 -11.12 7.59 -8.25
N THR A 39 -10.96 8.62 -9.08
CA THR A 39 -9.66 9.24 -9.40
C THR A 39 -9.01 9.83 -8.15
N GLN A 40 -9.80 10.51 -7.30
CA GLN A 40 -9.31 11.02 -6.02
C GLN A 40 -8.82 9.89 -5.10
N GLN A 41 -9.54 8.77 -5.04
CA GLN A 41 -9.13 7.59 -4.25
C GLN A 41 -7.81 6.98 -4.78
N PHE A 42 -7.62 6.90 -6.09
CA PHE A 42 -6.34 6.49 -6.67
C PHE A 42 -5.21 7.46 -6.31
N GLY A 43 -5.49 8.78 -6.29
CA GLY A 43 -4.55 9.80 -5.85
C GLY A 43 -4.09 9.59 -4.40
N VAL A 44 -4.99 9.18 -3.50
CA VAL A 44 -4.64 8.85 -2.10
C VAL A 44 -3.70 7.64 -2.04
N ILE A 45 -3.98 6.57 -2.80
CA ILE A 45 -3.10 5.39 -2.86
C ILE A 45 -1.72 5.79 -3.38
N GLN A 46 -1.67 6.59 -4.45
CA GLN A 46 -0.42 7.06 -5.05
C GLN A 46 0.40 7.91 -4.08
N GLY A 47 -0.23 8.86 -3.38
CA GLY A 47 0.44 9.69 -2.37
C GLY A 47 1.00 8.87 -1.22
N ARG A 48 0.26 7.87 -0.74
CA ARG A 48 0.72 6.94 0.31
C ARG A 48 1.89 6.05 -0.15
N SER A 49 1.89 5.62 -1.41
CA SER A 49 3.01 4.86 -1.98
C SER A 49 4.29 5.69 -2.11
N GLN A 50 4.19 7.00 -2.37
CA GLN A 50 5.37 7.88 -2.36
C GLN A 50 6.04 7.92 -1.00
N LEU A 51 5.27 7.92 0.09
CA LEU A 51 5.81 7.86 1.45
C LEU A 51 6.62 6.57 1.70
N LEU A 52 6.14 5.43 1.20
CA LEU A 52 6.89 4.15 1.29
C LEU A 52 8.24 4.25 0.58
N LEU A 53 8.26 4.83 -0.63
CA LEU A 53 9.50 5.05 -1.38
C LEU A 53 10.44 6.00 -0.64
N THR A 54 9.93 7.12 -0.10
CA THR A 54 10.74 8.06 0.69
C THR A 54 11.35 7.39 1.91
N LEU A 55 10.59 6.62 2.67
CA LEU A 55 11.10 5.88 3.84
C LEU A 55 12.16 4.85 3.43
N GLY A 56 11.92 4.09 2.36
CA GLY A 56 12.88 3.13 1.81
C GLY A 56 14.18 3.81 1.37
N THR A 57 14.09 4.94 0.66
CA THR A 57 15.27 5.74 0.27
C THR A 57 16.05 6.22 1.48
N VAL A 58 15.39 6.76 2.51
CA VAL A 58 16.05 7.19 3.75
C VAL A 58 16.79 6.03 4.41
N ALA A 59 16.14 4.86 4.54
CA ALA A 59 16.77 3.67 5.12
C ALA A 59 18.00 3.23 4.33
N LEU A 60 17.94 3.22 3.00
CA LEU A 60 19.08 2.91 2.14
C LEU A 60 20.21 3.92 2.27
N THR A 61 19.91 5.21 2.33
CA THR A 61 20.93 6.26 2.50
C THR A 61 21.62 6.17 3.85
N ILE A 62 20.87 6.01 4.95
CA ILE A 62 21.47 5.83 6.28
C ILE A 62 22.36 4.60 6.28
N THR A 63 21.87 3.49 5.71
CA THR A 63 22.67 2.26 5.63
C THR A 63 23.88 2.42 4.71
N GLY A 64 23.83 3.24 3.67
CA GLY A 64 25.00 3.55 2.84
C GLY A 64 26.12 4.21 3.63
N PHE A 65 25.78 5.04 4.62
CA PHE A 65 26.77 5.69 5.49
C PHE A 65 27.19 4.84 6.69
N SER A 66 26.25 4.18 7.36
CA SER A 66 26.51 3.43 8.60
C SER A 66 26.78 1.94 8.39
N GLY A 67 26.40 1.39 7.25
CA GLY A 67 26.39 -0.04 6.95
C GLY A 67 27.77 -0.72 7.02
N PRO A 68 28.85 -0.14 6.46
CA PRO A 68 30.18 -0.78 6.54
C PRO A 68 30.62 -1.07 7.98
N LYS A 69 30.45 -0.08 8.89
CA LYS A 69 30.78 -0.24 10.32
C LYS A 69 29.91 -1.31 10.99
N ILE A 70 28.62 -1.35 10.65
CA ILE A 70 27.69 -2.33 11.20
C ILE A 70 28.05 -3.74 10.73
N ALA A 71 28.43 -3.91 9.46
CA ALA A 71 28.81 -5.20 8.87
C ALA A 71 30.11 -5.79 9.45
N GLU A 72 30.99 -4.93 9.95
CA GLU A 72 32.26 -5.31 10.61
C GLU A 72 32.08 -5.75 12.07
N SER A 73 30.97 -5.40 12.73
CA SER A 73 30.79 -5.65 14.16
C SER A 73 30.54 -7.12 14.56
N SER A 74 29.47 -7.72 14.05
CA SER A 74 29.01 -9.04 14.46
C SER A 74 28.28 -9.76 13.34
N ALA A 75 28.38 -11.10 13.32
CA ALA A 75 27.71 -11.92 12.31
C ALA A 75 26.18 -11.75 12.33
N PHE A 76 25.59 -11.60 13.51
CA PHE A 76 24.16 -11.34 13.68
C PHE A 76 23.75 -9.99 13.10
N SER A 77 24.47 -8.91 13.45
CA SER A 77 24.14 -7.58 12.95
C SER A 77 24.27 -7.51 11.42
N ARG A 78 25.31 -8.14 10.84
CA ARG A 78 25.48 -8.24 9.39
C ARG A 78 24.32 -8.98 8.71
N LEU A 79 23.95 -10.17 9.18
CA LEU A 79 22.87 -10.96 8.57
C LEU A 79 21.51 -10.27 8.68
N SER A 80 21.18 -9.73 9.86
CA SER A 80 19.93 -9.00 10.07
C SER A 80 19.87 -7.73 9.21
N MET A 81 21.00 -7.02 9.06
CA MET A 81 21.07 -5.84 8.19
C MET A 81 20.81 -6.20 6.72
N THR A 82 21.51 -7.21 6.21
CA THR A 82 21.37 -7.65 4.82
C THR A 82 19.94 -8.11 4.54
N ALA A 83 19.35 -8.90 5.43
CA ALA A 83 17.96 -9.33 5.29
C ALA A 83 16.98 -8.14 5.32
N GLY A 84 17.16 -7.20 6.25
CA GLY A 84 16.33 -6.01 6.37
C GLY A 84 16.37 -5.13 5.12
N ILE A 85 17.57 -4.82 4.61
CA ILE A 85 17.74 -4.03 3.38
C ILE A 85 17.13 -4.73 2.17
N LEU A 86 17.32 -6.04 2.04
CA LEU A 86 16.74 -6.80 0.92
C LEU A 86 15.21 -6.71 0.93
N LEU A 87 14.58 -6.83 2.09
CA LEU A 87 13.12 -6.68 2.22
C LEU A 87 12.65 -5.26 1.89
N VAL A 88 13.38 -4.24 2.34
CA VAL A 88 13.10 -2.83 1.97
C VAL A 88 13.22 -2.63 0.46
N LEU A 89 14.26 -3.16 -0.18
CA LEU A 89 14.45 -3.08 -1.64
C LEU A 89 13.32 -3.79 -2.39
N ILE A 90 12.93 -4.99 -1.94
CA ILE A 90 11.80 -5.73 -2.53
C ILE A 90 10.52 -4.89 -2.44
N SER A 91 10.23 -4.29 -1.27
CA SER A 91 9.09 -3.39 -1.11
C SER A 91 9.14 -2.21 -2.10
N MET A 92 10.29 -1.52 -2.20
CA MET A 92 10.44 -0.39 -3.13
C MET A 92 10.23 -0.79 -4.59
N VAL A 93 10.79 -1.92 -5.02
CA VAL A 93 10.60 -2.43 -6.39
C VAL A 93 9.14 -2.79 -6.65
N LEU A 94 8.47 -3.44 -5.68
CA LEU A 94 7.04 -3.74 -5.77
C LEU A 94 6.20 -2.46 -5.86
N THR A 95 6.52 -1.42 -5.08
CA THR A 95 5.83 -0.13 -5.17
C THR A 95 6.00 0.53 -6.54
N LEU A 96 7.21 0.52 -7.10
CA LEU A 96 7.49 1.11 -8.42
C LEU A 96 6.75 0.41 -9.56
N ILE A 97 6.81 -0.93 -9.62
CA ILE A 97 6.22 -1.71 -10.72
C ILE A 97 4.73 -1.94 -10.50
N GLY A 98 4.34 -2.18 -9.25
CA GLY A 98 3.01 -2.55 -8.82
C GLY A 98 2.12 -1.33 -8.66
N THR A 99 2.28 -0.57 -7.58
CA THR A 99 1.30 0.47 -7.21
C THR A 99 1.43 1.74 -8.06
N LEU A 100 2.64 2.19 -8.39
CA LEU A 100 2.88 3.44 -9.12
C LEU A 100 2.48 3.40 -10.61
N GLY A 101 2.44 2.22 -11.23
CA GLY A 101 2.00 2.07 -12.62
C GLY A 101 0.49 2.23 -12.79
N ILE A 102 0.01 3.45 -13.05
CA ILE A 102 -1.42 3.74 -13.20
C ILE A 102 -1.87 3.51 -14.64
N ARG A 103 -2.90 2.67 -14.83
CA ARG A 103 -3.76 2.72 -16.03
C ARG A 103 -4.72 3.88 -15.89
N TRP A 104 -4.77 4.77 -16.89
CA TRP A 104 -5.65 5.94 -16.86
C TRP A 104 -7.12 5.49 -16.75
N ALA A 105 -7.89 6.12 -15.86
CA ALA A 105 -9.32 5.82 -15.67
C ALA A 105 -10.13 5.94 -16.98
N THR A 106 -9.66 6.76 -17.92
CA THR A 106 -10.23 6.95 -19.26
C THR A 106 -10.03 5.77 -20.22
N GLN A 107 -9.15 4.81 -19.89
CA GLN A 107 -8.92 3.60 -20.70
C GLN A 107 -9.93 2.49 -20.39
N PHE A 108 -10.71 2.62 -19.32
CA PHE A 108 -11.78 1.68 -18.99
C PHE A 108 -13.02 2.07 -19.79
N ARG A 109 -13.37 1.25 -20.79
CA ARG A 109 -14.62 1.36 -21.55
C ARG A 109 -15.29 0.00 -21.57
N ALA A 110 -16.31 -0.16 -20.73
CA ALA A 110 -17.19 -1.32 -20.76
C ALA A 110 -18.55 -0.94 -21.41
N PRO A 111 -19.35 -1.93 -21.83
CA PRO A 111 -20.66 -1.71 -22.46
C PRO A 111 -21.63 -0.91 -21.59
N THR A 112 -21.55 -1.04 -20.26
CA THR A 112 -22.40 -0.31 -19.32
C THR A 112 -21.59 0.58 -18.36
N PRO A 113 -22.18 1.70 -17.86
CA PRO A 113 -21.56 2.53 -16.83
C PRO A 113 -21.24 1.75 -15.56
N VAL A 114 -22.12 0.82 -15.15
CA VAL A 114 -21.93 -0.01 -13.97
C VAL A 114 -20.76 -0.98 -14.14
N GLU A 115 -20.62 -1.62 -15.31
CA GLU A 115 -19.46 -2.48 -15.59
C GLU A 115 -18.17 -1.67 -15.62
N THR A 116 -18.18 -0.48 -16.20
CA THR A 116 -17.00 0.40 -16.24
C THR A 116 -16.55 0.77 -14.82
N LEU A 117 -17.49 1.18 -13.96
CA LEU A 117 -17.19 1.46 -12.56
C LEU A 117 -16.73 0.21 -11.80
N THR A 118 -17.34 -0.95 -12.07
CA THR A 118 -16.96 -2.24 -11.46
C THR A 118 -15.51 -2.61 -11.78
N GLU A 119 -15.07 -2.44 -13.04
CA GLU A 119 -13.69 -2.70 -13.44
C GLU A 119 -12.71 -1.75 -12.74
N ILE A 120 -13.05 -0.47 -12.67
CA ILE A 120 -12.22 0.55 -11.99
C ILE A 120 -12.09 0.24 -10.50
N ILE A 121 -13.20 -0.10 -9.84
CA ILE A 121 -13.23 -0.48 -8.41
C ILE A 121 -12.42 -1.76 -8.17
N THR A 122 -12.56 -2.75 -9.05
CA THR A 122 -11.78 -4.00 -8.97
C THR A 122 -10.28 -3.72 -9.10
N TYR A 123 -9.90 -2.85 -10.04
CA TYR A 123 -8.53 -2.40 -10.22
C TYR A 123 -7.99 -1.67 -8.98
N ARG A 124 -8.78 -0.75 -8.38
CA ARG A 124 -8.47 -0.10 -7.10
C ARG A 124 -8.25 -1.09 -5.97
N ASN A 125 -9.14 -2.07 -5.82
CA ASN A 125 -9.06 -3.06 -4.76
C ASN A 125 -7.80 -3.93 -4.91
N ARG A 126 -7.43 -4.31 -6.13
CA ARG A 126 -6.17 -5.00 -6.40
C ARG A 126 -4.96 -4.17 -6.01
N LYS A 127 -4.95 -2.87 -6.36
CA LYS A 127 -3.88 -1.93 -5.98
C LYS A 127 -3.77 -1.76 -4.47
N THR A 128 -4.90 -1.70 -3.78
CA THR A 128 -4.94 -1.60 -2.31
C THR A 128 -4.31 -2.84 -1.66
N LYS A 129 -4.63 -4.05 -2.15
CA LYS A 129 -4.00 -5.29 -1.66
C LYS A 129 -2.50 -5.37 -1.96
N LEU A 130 -2.06 -4.88 -3.11
CA LEU A 130 -0.64 -4.78 -3.43
C LEU A 130 0.07 -3.81 -2.47
N TYR A 131 -0.53 -2.66 -2.19
CA TYR A 131 -0.01 -1.69 -1.23
C TYR A 131 0.10 -2.27 0.19
N GLU A 132 -0.87 -3.08 0.64
CA GLU A 132 -0.79 -3.78 1.93
C GLU A 132 0.40 -4.74 1.97
N ALA A 133 0.64 -5.50 0.90
CA ALA A 133 1.80 -6.37 0.80
C ALA A 133 3.13 -5.57 0.80
N GLU A 134 3.20 -4.49 0.02
CA GLU A 134 4.35 -3.56 -0.02
C GLU A 134 4.68 -3.01 1.37
N MET A 135 3.66 -2.60 2.12
CA MET A 135 3.78 -2.11 3.48
C MET A 135 4.31 -3.21 4.41
N PHE A 136 3.79 -4.43 4.31
CA PHE A 136 4.26 -5.55 5.12
C PHE A 136 5.76 -5.84 4.91
N PHE A 137 6.23 -5.85 3.66
CA PHE A 137 7.65 -6.01 3.35
C PHE A 137 8.49 -4.85 3.91
N LEU A 138 8.03 -3.60 3.75
CA LEU A 138 8.75 -2.44 4.26
C LEU A 138 8.90 -2.48 5.78
N VAL A 139 7.79 -2.70 6.49
CA VAL A 139 7.78 -2.73 7.96
C VAL A 139 8.66 -3.86 8.48
N THR A 140 8.53 -5.06 7.91
CA THR A 140 9.36 -6.21 8.32
C THR A 140 10.84 -5.95 8.05
N GLY A 141 11.17 -5.36 6.89
CA GLY A 141 12.53 -4.98 6.55
C GLY A 141 13.12 -3.92 7.48
N LEU A 142 12.33 -2.91 7.83
CA LEU A 142 12.72 -1.88 8.79
C LEU A 142 12.93 -2.44 10.20
N VAL A 143 12.10 -3.39 10.64
CA VAL A 143 12.29 -4.06 11.93
C VAL A 143 13.63 -4.81 11.98
N PHE A 144 13.97 -5.57 10.94
CA PHE A 144 15.27 -6.25 10.86
C PHE A 144 16.44 -5.29 10.78
N TYR A 145 16.29 -4.18 10.07
CA TYR A 145 17.30 -3.13 10.01
C TYR A 145 17.53 -2.51 11.39
N VAL A 146 16.47 -2.12 12.11
CA VAL A 146 16.58 -1.56 13.47
C VAL A 146 17.17 -2.57 14.43
N ALA A 147 16.77 -3.84 14.36
CA ALA A 147 17.34 -4.91 15.19
C ALA A 147 18.86 -5.07 14.97
N SER A 148 19.32 -4.95 13.73
CA SER A 148 20.76 -4.93 13.41
C SER A 148 21.46 -3.75 14.07
N VAL A 149 20.91 -2.54 13.96
CA VAL A 149 21.49 -1.34 14.57
C VAL A 149 21.57 -1.48 16.09
N ILE A 150 20.52 -1.98 16.74
CA ILE A 150 20.52 -2.23 18.18
C ILE A 150 21.60 -3.27 18.55
N ALA A 151 21.66 -4.38 17.82
CA ALA A 151 22.66 -5.41 18.06
C ALA A 151 24.09 -4.91 17.87
N PHE A 152 24.31 -3.99 16.91
CA PHE A 152 25.57 -3.28 16.73
C PHE A 152 25.93 -2.49 17.99
N PHE A 153 25.03 -1.66 18.51
CA PHE A 153 25.28 -0.86 19.73
C PHE A 153 25.46 -1.69 20.99
N LEU A 154 24.82 -2.86 21.10
CA LEU A 154 24.96 -3.73 22.26
C LEU A 154 26.27 -4.55 22.26
N HIS A 155 26.88 -4.77 21.09
CA HIS A 155 28.14 -5.53 20.94
C HIS A 155 29.34 -4.66 20.53
N SER A 156 29.17 -3.35 20.39
CA SER A 156 30.25 -2.38 20.13
C SER A 156 30.82 -1.84 21.43
#